data_AF-A0A542MYF1-F1
#
_entry.id   AF-A0A542MYF1-F1
#
_cell.length_a   1.000
_cell.length_b   1.000
_cell.length_c   1.000
_cell.angle_alpha   90.00
_cell.angle_beta   90.00
_cell.angle_gamma   90.00
#
_symmetry.space_group_name_H-M   'P 1'
#
loop_
_entity.id
_entity.type
_entity.pdbx_description
1 polymer ?
#
loop_
_entity_poly.entity_id
_entity_poly.type
_entity_poly.pdbx_seq_one_letter_code
_entity_poly.pdbx_strand_id
1 'polypeptide(L)'
;MLDPMNPPLELRLLARLRVPVEASVLAGAVTGGERRIIPIGTGAVSGPVLFGEVLPLGADWNLRRPDGTETVSARYLLRLTDGTVLSVRNEGVLTPGPAGPEGITALQIEAPVGSPWAWLNDAVLVGSLSVIFDGEAVAGVSLEYWSTHRRGEEPRE
;
A
#
# COMPACT_ATOMS: atom_id res chain seq x y z
N MET A 1 9.43 25.91 15.09
CA MET A 1 9.90 26.30 13.75
C MET A 1 10.61 25.10 13.16
N LEU A 2 10.35 24.74 11.91
CA LEU A 2 11.06 23.63 11.26
C LEU A 2 12.54 24.01 11.09
N ASP A 3 13.43 23.03 11.21
CA ASP A 3 14.86 23.23 10.98
C ASP A 3 15.10 23.42 9.47
N PRO A 4 15.58 24.61 9.03
CA PRO A 4 15.81 24.90 7.62
C PRO A 4 16.93 24.06 6.99
N MET A 5 17.73 23.33 7.78
CA MET A 5 18.72 22.39 7.29
C MET A 5 18.10 21.10 6.74
N ASN A 6 16.87 20.77 7.16
CA ASN A 6 16.17 19.60 6.66
C ASN A 6 15.42 19.92 5.37
N PRO A 7 15.38 19.00 4.39
CA PRO A 7 14.53 19.16 3.23
C PRO A 7 13.04 19.26 3.66
N PRO A 8 12.23 20.10 3.00
CA PRO A 8 10.82 20.17 3.30
C PRO A 8 10.12 18.84 2.97
N LEU A 9 9.19 18.43 3.82
CA LEU A 9 8.34 17.27 3.57
C LEU A 9 7.17 17.69 2.69
N GLU A 10 7.17 17.18 1.46
CA GLU A 10 6.05 17.32 0.52
C GLU A 10 5.62 15.94 0.05
N LEU A 11 4.30 15.74 -0.08
CA LEU A 11 3.72 14.51 -0.60
C LEU A 11 3.19 14.74 -2.01
N ARG A 12 3.60 13.86 -2.93
CA ARG A 12 3.08 13.83 -4.30
C ARG A 12 2.33 12.53 -4.53
N LEU A 13 1.07 12.62 -4.97
CA LEU A 13 0.26 11.44 -5.26
C LEU A 13 0.86 10.70 -6.45
N LEU A 14 1.11 9.40 -6.29
CA LEU A 14 1.54 8.50 -7.35
C LEU A 14 0.34 7.82 -8.00
N ALA A 15 -0.52 7.21 -7.18
CA ALA A 15 -1.73 6.53 -7.61
C ALA A 15 -2.71 6.24 -6.49
N ARG A 16 -3.95 5.95 -6.91
CA ARG A 16 -5.01 5.39 -6.09
C ARG A 16 -5.23 3.93 -6.47
N LEU A 17 -5.43 3.10 -5.48
CA LEU A 17 -5.69 1.68 -5.65
C LEU A 17 -7.04 1.31 -5.04
N ARG A 18 -7.79 0.48 -5.74
CA ARG A 18 -8.96 -0.22 -5.19
C ARG A 18 -8.75 -1.70 -5.40
N VAL A 19 -8.65 -2.42 -4.30
CA VAL A 19 -8.16 -3.80 -4.31
C VAL A 19 -9.15 -4.68 -3.57
N PRO A 20 -9.89 -5.54 -4.29
CA PRO A 20 -10.66 -6.60 -3.67
C PRO A 20 -9.75 -7.53 -2.86
N VAL A 21 -10.28 -8.07 -1.77
CA VAL A 21 -9.60 -9.10 -0.99
C VAL A 21 -10.47 -10.33 -0.89
N GLU A 22 -9.83 -11.49 -0.72
CA GLU A 22 -10.55 -12.75 -0.53
C GLU A 22 -10.80 -13.03 0.95
N ALA A 23 -11.56 -14.10 1.21
CA ALA A 23 -11.79 -14.60 2.56
C ALA A 23 -10.45 -14.87 3.26
N SER A 24 -10.29 -14.35 4.47
CA SER A 24 -9.07 -14.52 5.23
C SER A 24 -8.87 -15.98 5.65
N VAL A 25 -7.62 -16.44 5.55
CA VAL A 25 -7.19 -17.64 6.27
C VAL A 25 -6.86 -17.24 7.70
N LEU A 26 -7.62 -17.77 8.66
CA LEU A 26 -7.41 -17.50 10.08
C LEU A 26 -6.37 -18.47 10.63
N ALA A 27 -5.20 -17.95 11.01
CA ALA A 27 -4.25 -18.70 11.81
C ALA A 27 -4.67 -18.75 13.29
N GLY A 28 -5.50 -17.79 13.73
CA GLY A 28 -6.03 -17.70 15.08
C GLY A 28 -5.17 -16.86 16.03
N ALA A 29 -5.35 -17.08 17.32
CA ALA A 29 -4.64 -16.34 18.36
C ALA A 29 -3.13 -16.65 18.37
N VAL A 30 -2.32 -15.60 18.37
CA VAL A 30 -0.87 -15.64 18.53
C VAL A 30 -0.42 -14.59 19.54
N THR A 31 0.87 -14.53 19.84
CA THR A 31 1.42 -13.44 20.67
C THR A 31 1.04 -12.08 20.07
N GLY A 32 0.28 -11.29 20.83
CA GLY A 32 -0.10 -9.91 20.47
C GLY A 32 -1.44 -9.75 19.77
N GLY A 33 -2.15 -10.83 19.39
CA GLY A 33 -3.47 -10.69 18.77
C GLY A 33 -3.90 -11.87 17.89
N GLU A 34 -4.86 -11.62 17.02
CA GLU A 34 -5.36 -12.57 16.03
C GLU A 34 -4.63 -12.41 14.70
N ARG A 35 -4.02 -13.50 14.22
CA ARG A 35 -3.31 -13.54 12.94
C ARG A 35 -4.26 -13.95 11.82
N ARG A 36 -4.36 -13.08 10.81
CA ARG A 36 -5.15 -13.30 9.59
C ARG A 36 -4.24 -13.17 8.38
N ILE A 37 -4.36 -14.08 7.42
CA ILE A 37 -3.70 -13.98 6.13
C ILE A 37 -4.79 -13.65 5.13
N ILE A 38 -4.70 -12.47 4.52
CA ILE A 38 -5.74 -11.91 3.65
C ILE A 38 -5.23 -11.98 2.21
N PRO A 39 -5.70 -12.92 1.37
CA PRO A 39 -5.27 -12.99 -0.02
C PRO A 39 -5.72 -11.75 -0.78
N ILE A 40 -4.81 -11.22 -1.60
CA ILE A 40 -5.03 -10.01 -2.40
C ILE A 40 -5.54 -10.41 -3.78
N GLY A 41 -6.69 -9.86 -4.18
CA GLY A 41 -7.29 -10.10 -5.48
C GLY A 41 -6.82 -9.13 -6.57
N THR A 42 -7.44 -9.23 -7.75
CA THR A 42 -7.18 -8.32 -8.86
C THR A 42 -7.80 -6.95 -8.59
N GLY A 43 -6.96 -5.92 -8.53
CA GLY A 43 -7.35 -4.55 -8.23
C GLY A 43 -6.95 -3.55 -9.32
N ALA A 44 -7.49 -2.35 -9.27
CA ALA A 44 -7.14 -1.27 -10.19
C ALA A 44 -6.08 -0.34 -9.58
N VAL A 45 -5.14 0.12 -10.41
CA VAL A 45 -4.17 1.18 -10.07
C VAL A 45 -4.40 2.34 -11.03
N SER A 46 -4.77 3.51 -10.49
CA SER A 46 -5.06 4.69 -11.30
C SER A 46 -4.49 5.96 -10.66
N GLY A 47 -3.63 6.67 -11.38
CA GLY A 47 -2.91 7.81 -10.83
C GLY A 47 -2.25 8.68 -11.88
N PRO A 48 -1.75 9.85 -11.47
CA PRO A 48 -0.96 10.72 -12.35
C PRO A 48 0.41 10.14 -12.70
N VAL A 49 0.94 9.19 -11.90
CA VAL A 49 2.27 8.60 -12.13
C VAL A 49 2.18 7.10 -12.43
N LEU A 50 1.41 6.35 -11.64
CA LEU A 50 1.25 4.90 -11.83
C LEU A 50 -0.15 4.58 -12.35
N PHE A 51 -0.22 3.74 -13.39
CA PHE A 51 -1.47 3.30 -13.99
C PHE A 51 -1.36 1.84 -14.47
N GLY A 52 -2.30 0.99 -14.06
CA GLY A 52 -2.27 -0.45 -14.31
C GLY A 52 -3.19 -1.24 -13.36
N GLU A 53 -2.73 -2.41 -12.94
CA GLU A 53 -3.49 -3.35 -12.12
C GLU A 53 -2.68 -3.93 -10.96
N VAL A 54 -3.37 -4.36 -9.91
CA VAL A 54 -2.83 -5.25 -8.88
C VAL A 54 -3.03 -6.68 -9.36
N LEU A 55 -1.98 -7.49 -9.36
CA LEU A 55 -2.10 -8.91 -9.70
C LEU A 55 -2.64 -9.69 -8.50
N PRO A 56 -3.44 -10.75 -8.73
CA PRO A 56 -3.97 -11.62 -7.67
C PRO A 56 -2.89 -12.58 -7.16
N LEU A 57 -1.76 -12.01 -6.73
CA LEU A 57 -0.56 -12.69 -6.27
C LEU A 57 -0.04 -11.92 -5.07
N GLY A 58 -0.25 -12.49 -3.88
CA GLY A 58 0.16 -11.87 -2.63
C GLY A 58 -0.89 -12.00 -1.54
N ALA A 59 -0.51 -11.58 -0.35
CA ALA A 59 -1.40 -11.49 0.79
C ALA A 59 -0.91 -10.44 1.78
N ASP A 60 -1.81 -10.04 2.67
CA ASP A 60 -1.51 -9.30 3.90
C ASP A 60 -1.47 -10.26 5.09
N TRP A 61 -0.30 -10.35 5.74
CA TRP A 61 -0.17 -10.96 7.06
C TRP A 61 -0.56 -9.93 8.11
N ASN A 62 -1.87 -9.79 8.27
CA ASN A 62 -2.50 -8.87 9.20
C ASN A 62 -2.46 -9.42 10.63
N LEU A 63 -2.23 -8.55 11.63
CA LEU A 63 -2.37 -8.89 13.05
C LEU A 63 -3.36 -7.93 13.69
N ARG A 64 -4.51 -8.43 14.13
CA ARG A 64 -5.51 -7.65 14.85
C ARG A 64 -5.29 -7.76 16.36
N ARG A 65 -4.99 -6.64 17.00
CA ARG A 65 -4.71 -6.56 18.44
C ARG A 65 -6.01 -6.48 19.25
N PRO A 66 -5.97 -6.77 20.57
CA PRO A 66 -7.16 -6.70 21.44
C PRO A 66 -7.83 -5.32 21.52
N ASP A 67 -7.07 -4.25 21.28
CA ASP A 67 -7.58 -2.87 21.25
C ASP A 67 -8.26 -2.50 19.92
N GLY A 68 -8.33 -3.44 18.97
CA GLY A 68 -8.88 -3.23 17.63
C GLY A 68 -7.88 -2.62 16.63
N THR A 69 -6.68 -2.27 17.07
CA THR A 69 -5.59 -1.83 16.17
C THR A 69 -5.09 -3.01 15.34
N GLU A 70 -4.73 -2.78 14.08
CA GLU A 70 -4.21 -3.81 13.20
C GLU A 70 -2.84 -3.44 12.65
N THR A 71 -1.94 -4.42 12.51
CA THR A 71 -0.71 -4.24 11.72
C THR A 71 -0.88 -4.84 10.34
N VAL A 72 -0.48 -4.09 9.32
CA VAL A 72 -0.41 -4.52 7.93
C VAL A 72 1.00 -5.01 7.64
N SER A 73 1.13 -6.16 6.98
CA SER A 73 2.38 -6.68 6.44
C SER A 73 2.07 -7.41 5.13
N ALA A 74 1.95 -6.62 4.06
CA ALA A 74 1.54 -7.09 2.76
C ALA A 74 2.71 -7.22 1.78
N ARG A 75 2.69 -8.26 0.96
CA ARG A 75 3.56 -8.41 -0.22
C ARG A 75 2.73 -8.84 -1.42
N TYR A 76 2.81 -8.08 -2.51
CA TYR A 76 2.03 -8.29 -3.72
C TYR A 76 2.70 -7.64 -4.94
N LEU A 77 2.07 -7.76 -6.11
CA LEU A 77 2.60 -7.26 -7.37
C LEU A 77 1.66 -6.25 -8.03
N LEU A 78 2.24 -5.23 -8.65
CA LEU A 78 1.55 -4.36 -9.61
C LEU A 78 2.02 -4.68 -11.01
N ARG A 79 1.13 -4.64 -12.00
CA ARG A 79 1.48 -4.60 -13.43
C ARG A 79 1.05 -3.27 -14.00
N LEU A 80 2.02 -2.49 -14.48
CA LEU A 80 1.76 -1.24 -15.15
C LEU A 80 1.31 -1.49 -16.60
N THR A 81 0.70 -0.48 -17.21
CA THR A 81 0.19 -0.56 -18.60
C THR A 81 1.25 -0.79 -19.66
N ASP A 82 2.51 -0.41 -19.39
CA ASP A 82 3.65 -0.73 -20.26
C ASP A 82 4.15 -2.19 -20.11
N GLY A 83 3.50 -2.97 -19.25
CA GLY A 83 3.85 -4.35 -18.96
C GLY A 83 4.86 -4.53 -17.82
N THR A 84 5.44 -3.46 -17.29
CA THR A 84 6.39 -3.54 -16.16
C THR A 84 5.70 -4.11 -14.93
N VAL A 85 6.35 -5.08 -14.29
CA VAL A 85 5.88 -5.65 -13.01
C VAL A 85 6.71 -5.07 -11.87
N LEU A 86 6.02 -4.53 -10.87
CA LEU A 86 6.59 -3.99 -9.64
C LEU A 86 6.28 -4.93 -8.48
N SER A 87 7.27 -5.24 -7.66
CA SER A 87 7.08 -5.95 -6.39
C SER A 87 6.90 -4.94 -5.27
N VAL A 88 5.86 -5.11 -4.45
CA VAL A 88 5.54 -4.17 -3.38
C VAL A 88 5.55 -4.87 -2.04
N ARG A 89 6.22 -4.25 -1.07
CA ARG A 89 6.08 -4.54 0.36
C ARG A 89 5.40 -3.35 1.00
N ASN A 90 4.32 -3.58 1.72
CA ASN A 90 3.57 -2.51 2.37
C ASN A 90 3.33 -2.85 3.84
N GLU A 91 3.83 -2.00 4.73
CA GLU A 91 3.75 -2.21 6.18
C GLU A 91 3.12 -0.99 6.86
N GLY A 92 2.29 -1.20 7.87
CA GLY A 92 1.70 -0.08 8.57
C GLY A 92 0.76 -0.48 9.68
N VAL A 93 -0.02 0.50 10.15
CA VAL A 93 -0.94 0.33 11.27
C VAL A 93 -2.28 0.93 10.90
N LEU A 94 -3.34 0.16 11.14
CA LEU A 94 -4.73 0.63 11.06
C LEU A 94 -5.29 0.77 12.46
N THR A 95 -6.08 1.82 12.68
CA THR A 95 -6.81 2.04 13.92
C THR A 95 -8.32 2.03 13.65
N PRO A 96 -9.17 1.70 14.64
CA PRO A 96 -10.62 1.82 14.48
C PRO A 96 -11.01 3.26 14.12
N GLY A 97 -11.77 3.42 13.04
CA GLY A 97 -12.32 4.69 12.59
C GLY A 97 -13.85 4.63 12.41
N PRO A 98 -14.50 5.78 12.17
CA PRO A 98 -15.97 5.88 12.08
C PRO A 98 -16.57 5.07 10.92
N ALA A 99 -15.80 4.84 9.85
CA ALA A 99 -16.21 4.06 8.68
C ALA A 99 -15.53 2.67 8.62
N GLY A 100 -14.87 2.25 9.71
CA GLY A 100 -14.06 1.05 9.79
C GLY A 100 -12.56 1.34 9.99
N PRO A 101 -11.71 0.31 9.95
CA PRO A 101 -10.27 0.49 10.13
C PRO A 101 -9.64 1.36 9.04
N GLU A 102 -8.78 2.28 9.44
CA GLU A 102 -8.03 3.16 8.54
C GLU A 102 -6.64 3.46 9.10
N GLY A 103 -5.70 3.84 8.25
CA GLY A 103 -4.36 4.16 8.71
C GLY A 103 -3.35 4.49 7.63
N ILE A 104 -2.09 4.56 8.06
CA ILE A 104 -0.95 4.93 7.23
C ILE A 104 0.03 3.77 7.16
N THR A 105 0.64 3.62 5.99
CA THR A 105 1.60 2.59 5.67
C THR A 105 2.88 3.21 5.08
N ALA A 106 4.00 2.52 5.25
CA ALA A 106 5.24 2.76 4.54
C ALA A 106 5.44 1.59 3.56
N LEU A 107 5.64 1.91 2.29
CA LEU A 107 5.81 0.93 1.24
C LEU A 107 7.19 1.03 0.60
N GLN A 108 7.68 -0.12 0.16
CA GLN A 108 8.86 -0.26 -0.67
C GLN A 108 8.42 -0.87 -1.99
N ILE A 109 8.93 -0.31 -3.09
CA ILE A 109 8.70 -0.83 -4.43
C ILE A 109 10.03 -1.30 -5.01
N GLU A 110 10.02 -2.51 -5.53
CA GLU A 110 11.11 -3.11 -6.30
C GLU A 110 10.71 -3.08 -7.80
N ALA A 111 11.39 -2.24 -8.57
CA ALA A 111 11.22 -2.07 -10.01
C ALA A 111 12.42 -2.68 -10.79
N PRO A 112 12.22 -3.26 -11.99
CA PRO A 112 13.30 -3.81 -12.78
C PRO A 112 14.40 -2.77 -13.07
N VAL A 113 15.66 -3.19 -12.92
CA VAL A 113 16.82 -2.35 -13.23
C VAL A 113 16.78 -1.94 -14.70
N GLY A 114 17.02 -0.65 -14.96
CA GLY A 114 16.99 -0.08 -16.32
C GLY A 114 15.59 0.19 -16.88
N SER A 115 14.52 -0.15 -16.14
CA SER A 115 13.17 0.30 -16.50
C SER A 115 12.99 1.80 -16.23
N PRO A 116 12.02 2.47 -16.91
CA PRO A 116 11.63 3.85 -16.58
C PRO A 116 11.20 4.04 -15.12
N TRP A 117 10.89 2.94 -14.43
CA TRP A 117 10.39 2.91 -13.05
C TRP A 117 11.48 2.61 -12.01
N ALA A 118 12.73 2.41 -12.44
CA ALA A 118 13.83 2.05 -11.55
C ALA A 118 14.09 3.07 -10.43
N TRP A 119 13.67 4.33 -10.61
CA TRP A 119 13.75 5.37 -9.58
C TRP A 119 12.90 5.05 -8.34
N LEU A 120 11.86 4.22 -8.46
CA LEU A 120 11.01 3.80 -7.34
C LEU A 120 11.78 2.95 -6.31
N ASN A 121 12.87 2.31 -6.71
CA ASN A 121 13.73 1.53 -5.82
C ASN A 121 14.36 2.39 -4.70
N ASP A 122 14.58 3.68 -4.98
CA ASP A 122 15.21 4.63 -4.05
C ASP A 122 14.20 5.66 -3.50
N ALA A 123 12.93 5.51 -3.82
CA ALA A 123 11.88 6.44 -3.40
C ALA A 123 11.45 6.17 -1.95
N VAL A 124 11.23 7.23 -1.19
CA VAL A 124 10.56 7.15 0.11
C VAL A 124 9.07 7.31 -0.12
N LEU A 125 8.31 6.25 0.17
CA LEU A 125 6.90 6.15 -0.14
C LEU A 125 6.07 5.93 1.11
N VAL A 126 4.88 6.54 1.11
CA VAL A 126 3.86 6.34 2.14
C VAL A 126 2.50 6.07 1.49
N GLY A 127 1.64 5.33 2.17
CA GLY A 127 0.30 5.03 1.71
C GLY A 127 -0.75 5.36 2.76
N SER A 128 -1.87 5.95 2.36
CA SER A 128 -3.11 5.93 3.16
C SER A 128 -3.92 4.69 2.79
N LEU A 129 -4.62 4.11 3.77
CA LEU A 129 -5.39 2.88 3.60
C LEU A 129 -6.71 2.96 4.38
N SER A 130 -7.82 2.63 3.72
CA SER A 130 -9.11 2.37 4.36
C SER A 130 -9.74 1.07 3.85
N VAL A 131 -10.56 0.45 4.70
CA VAL A 131 -11.26 -0.81 4.36
C VAL A 131 -12.56 -0.50 3.61
N ILE A 132 -12.84 -1.29 2.57
CA ILE A 132 -14.09 -1.25 1.81
C ILE A 132 -14.96 -2.41 2.28
N PHE A 133 -16.22 -2.12 2.63
CA PHE A 133 -17.20 -3.10 3.07
C PHE A 133 -18.30 -3.30 2.03
N ASP A 134 -18.82 -4.52 1.95
CA ASP A 134 -20.08 -4.87 1.30
C ASP A 134 -21.01 -5.45 2.38
N GLY A 135 -21.95 -4.62 2.86
CA GLY A 135 -22.66 -4.88 4.11
C GLY A 135 -21.69 -4.96 5.28
N GLU A 136 -21.71 -6.08 6.01
CA GLU A 136 -20.81 -6.36 7.15
C GLU A 136 -19.50 -7.04 6.72
N ALA A 137 -19.39 -7.47 5.45
CA ALA A 137 -18.23 -8.20 4.96
C ALA A 137 -17.15 -7.24 4.44
N VAL A 138 -15.89 -7.56 4.71
CA VAL A 138 -14.75 -6.87 4.09
C VAL A 138 -14.70 -7.28 2.61
N ALA A 139 -14.89 -6.33 1.72
CA ALA A 139 -14.87 -6.53 0.27
C ALA A 139 -13.51 -6.18 -0.34
N GLY A 140 -12.75 -5.29 0.30
CA GLY A 140 -11.47 -4.84 -0.23
C GLY A 140 -10.84 -3.71 0.59
N VAL A 141 -9.88 -3.04 -0.02
CA VAL A 141 -9.21 -1.85 0.51
C VAL A 141 -9.11 -0.75 -0.54
N SER A 142 -9.14 0.49 -0.08
CA SER A 142 -8.79 1.67 -0.86
C SER A 142 -7.44 2.18 -0.37
N LEU A 143 -6.50 2.42 -1.30
CA LEU A 143 -5.20 3.01 -0.96
C LEU A 143 -4.92 4.25 -1.82
N GLU A 144 -4.11 5.16 -1.28
CA GLU A 144 -3.42 6.17 -2.06
C GLU A 144 -1.92 6.09 -1.78
N TYR A 145 -1.09 5.99 -2.82
CA TYR A 145 0.36 5.97 -2.72
C TYR A 145 0.94 7.34 -3.00
N TRP A 146 1.89 7.73 -2.16
CA TRP A 146 2.52 9.03 -2.18
C TRP A 146 4.03 8.84 -2.13
N SER A 147 4.75 9.62 -2.93
CA SER A 147 6.19 9.79 -2.75
C SER A 147 6.44 11.04 -1.92
N THR A 148 7.42 10.97 -1.01
CA THR A 148 8.00 12.19 -0.45
C THR A 148 8.94 12.81 -1.49
N HIS A 149 8.94 14.14 -1.62
CA HIS A 149 9.74 14.85 -2.62
C HIS A 149 11.22 14.42 -2.68
N ARG A 150 11.73 14.31 -3.90
CA ARG A 150 13.16 14.33 -4.23
C ARG A 150 13.41 15.57 -5.11
N ARG A 151 14.39 16.38 -4.73
CA ARG A 151 14.81 17.56 -5.51
C ARG A 151 15.47 17.09 -6.80
N GLY A 152 14.86 17.39 -7.94
CA GLY A 152 15.47 17.30 -9.27
C GLY A 152 15.62 15.88 -9.83
N GLU A 153 14.57 15.38 -10.48
CA GLU A 153 14.56 14.38 -11.56
C GLU A 153 13.09 14.03 -11.84
N GLU A 154 12.35 14.97 -12.44
CA GLU A 154 11.15 14.59 -13.17
C GLU A 154 11.59 13.87 -14.45
N PRO A 155 10.89 12.82 -14.92
CA PRO A 155 11.17 12.24 -16.22
C PRO A 155 11.05 13.35 -17.25
N ARG A 156 12.08 13.54 -18.07
CA ARG A 156 11.96 14.41 -19.24
C ARG A 156 10.91 13.77 -20.16
N GLU A 157 9.92 14.57 -20.55
CA GLU A 157 9.06 14.28 -21.71
C GLU A 157 9.91 13.95 -22.95
#